data_AF-A0A7L1MVK2-F1
#
_entry.id   AF-A0A7L1MVK2-F1
#
_cell.length_a   1.000
_cell.length_b   1.000
_cell.length_c   1.000
_cell.angle_alpha   90.00
_cell.angle_beta   90.00
_cell.angle_gamma   90.00
#
_symmetry.space_group_name_H-M   'P 1'
#
loop_
_entity.id
_entity.type
_entity.pdbx_description
1 polymer ?
#
loop_
_entity_poly.entity_id
_entity_poly.type
_entity_poly.pdbx_seq_one_letter_code
_entity_poly.pdbx_strand_id
1 'polypeptide(L)' 'SIFFFAVSQVIYTVRDPKDVLVSLFHFARIFRPYKDPGNLEEFMEKFLQGD' A
#
# COMPACT_ATOMS: atom_id res chain seq x y z
N SER A 1 -42.26 0.99 -1.87
CA SER A 1 -41.66 2.32 -2.10
C SER A 1 -40.97 2.75 -0.82
N ILE A 2 -39.67 3.04 -0.71
CA ILE A 2 -38.57 3.35 -1.64
C ILE A 2 -37.28 2.86 -0.96
N PHE A 3 -36.39 2.17 -1.68
CA PHE A 3 -35.05 1.82 -1.19
C PHE A 3 -34.13 3.02 -1.51
N PHE A 4 -33.61 3.70 -0.49
CA PHE A 4 -32.60 4.75 -0.70
C PHE A 4 -31.26 4.07 -1.02
N PHE A 5 -30.82 4.13 -2.28
CA PHE A 5 -29.41 3.92 -2.61
C PHE A 5 -28.66 5.19 -2.22
N ALA A 6 -27.95 5.17 -1.08
CA ALA A 6 -27.06 6.25 -0.71
C ALA A 6 -25.85 6.26 -1.67
N VAL A 7 -25.66 7.34 -2.42
CA VAL A 7 -24.48 7.52 -3.27
C VAL A 7 -23.35 8.10 -2.41
N SER A 8 -22.35 7.27 -2.09
CA SER A 8 -21.14 7.72 -1.37
C SER A 8 -20.15 8.38 -2.34
N GLN A 9 -19.55 9.50 -1.94
CA GLN A 9 -18.47 10.14 -2.70
C GLN A 9 -17.11 9.52 -2.32
N VAL A 10 -16.27 9.23 -3.31
CA VAL A 10 -14.94 8.62 -3.15
C VAL A 10 -13.87 9.57 -3.69
N ILE A 11 -12.81 9.81 -2.92
CA ILE A 11 -11.64 10.58 -3.35
C ILE A 11 -10.48 9.61 -3.55
N TYR A 12 -9.89 9.63 -4.75
CA TYR A 12 -8.73 8.81 -5.10
C TYR A 12 -7.47 9.67 -5.23
N THR A 13 -6.35 9.19 -4.70
CA THR A 13 -5.06 9.87 -4.76
C THR A 13 -4.00 8.91 -5.29
N VAL A 14 -3.14 9.39 -6.18
CA VAL A 14 -1.99 8.65 -6.70
C VAL A 14 -0.69 9.30 -6.26
N ARG A 15 0.36 8.49 -6.14
CA ARG A 15 1.74 8.91 -5.87
C ARG A 15 2.66 8.18 -6.83
N ASP A 16 3.87 8.71 -7.03
CA ASP A 16 4.89 7.98 -7.79
C ASP A 16 5.12 6.59 -7.15
N PRO A 17 5.13 5.51 -7.94
CA PRO A 17 5.22 4.16 -7.39
C PRO A 17 6.52 3.90 -6.63
N LYS A 18 7.63 4.60 -6.96
CA LYS A 18 8.89 4.48 -6.22
C LYS A 18 8.77 5.13 -4.84
N ASP A 19 8.07 6.26 -4.74
CA ASP A 19 7.82 6.91 -3.45
C ASP A 19 6.90 6.06 -2.56
N VAL A 20 5.90 5.40 -3.17
CA VAL A 20 5.02 4.44 -2.47
C VAL A 20 5.83 3.27 -1.94
N LEU A 21 6.69 2.67 -2.78
CA LEU A 21 7.57 1.56 -2.43
C LEU A 21 8.48 1.91 -1.24
N VAL A 22 9.20 3.03 -1.32
CA VAL A 22 10.14 3.45 -0.26
C VAL A 22 9.38 3.73 1.04
N SER A 23 8.23 4.42 0.97
CA SER A 23 7.39 4.65 2.14
C SER A 23 6.91 3.35 2.79
N LEU A 24 6.51 2.37 1.97
CA LEU A 24 6.02 1.08 2.46
C LEU A 24 7.16 0.24 3.06
N PHE A 25 8.34 0.25 2.46
CA PHE A 25 9.53 -0.44 2.98
C PHE A 25 9.87 0.04 4.40
N HIS A 26 9.93 1.36 4.62
CA HIS A 26 10.20 1.92 5.94
C HIS A 26 9.07 1.64 6.93
N PHE A 27 7.81 1.72 6.49
CA PHE A 27 6.66 1.37 7.32
C PHE A 27 6.73 -0.09 7.79
N ALA A 28 7.03 -1.03 6.89
CA ALA A 28 7.18 -2.45 7.20
C ALA A 28 8.31 -2.72 8.20
N ARG A 29 9.42 -1.95 8.15
CA ARG A 29 10.52 -2.06 9.13
C ARG A 29 10.15 -1.55 10.53
N ILE A 30 9.30 -0.54 10.62
CA ILE A 30 8.91 0.10 11.89
C ILE A 30 7.77 -0.68 12.56
N PHE A 31 6.87 -1.27 11.77
CA PHE A 31 5.70 -1.96 12.28
C PHE A 31 6.06 -3.42 12.64
N ARG A 32 6.40 -3.63 13.92
CA ARG A 32 6.86 -4.91 14.51
C ARG A 32 6.04 -6.17 14.19
N PRO A 33 4.72 -6.12 13.91
CA PRO A 33 3.98 -7.30 13.49
C PRO A 33 4.40 -7.88 12.13
N TYR A 34 5.04 -7.08 11.25
CA TYR A 34 5.53 -7.60 9.98
C TYR A 34 6.84 -8.38 10.16
N LYS A 35 7.01 -9.42 9.33
CA LYS A 35 8.33 -10.04 9.13
C LYS A 35 9.29 -8.97 8.62
N ASP A 36 10.57 -9.11 8.95
CA ASP A 36 11.61 -8.24 8.42
C ASP A 36 11.48 -8.16 6.89
N PRO A 37 11.28 -6.96 6.30
CA PRO A 37 11.12 -6.82 4.86
C PRO A 37 12.39 -7.14 4.07
N GLY A 38 13.54 -7.35 4.73
CA GLY A 38 14.81 -7.63 4.09
C GLY A 38 15.47 -6.36 3.55
N ASN A 39 16.25 -6.51 2.48
CA ASN A 39 16.80 -5.34 1.78
C ASN A 39 15.77 -4.73 0.80
N LEU A 40 16.04 -3.52 0.32
CA LEU A 40 15.11 -2.79 -0.52
C LEU A 40 14.88 -3.47 -1.89
N GLU A 41 15.86 -4.19 -2.41
CA GLU A 41 15.81 -4.84 -3.72
C GLU A 41 14.86 -6.05 -3.69
N GLU A 42 15.00 -6.93 -2.69
CA GLU A 42 14.08 -8.03 -2.45
C GLU A 42 12.65 -7.53 -2.17
N PHE A 43 12.53 -6.43 -1.43
CA PHE A 43 11.25 -5.81 -1.15
C PHE A 43 10.59 -5.26 -2.43
N MET A 44 11.37 -4.65 -3.31
CA MET A 44 10.92 -4.17 -4.61
C MET A 44 10.44 -5.32 -5.50
N GLU A 45 11.19 -6.42 -5.57
CA GLU A 45 10.78 -7.59 -6.35
C GLU A 45 9.42 -8.14 -5.90
N LYS A 46 9.23 -8.28 -4.58
CA LYS A 46 7.93 -8.70 -4.00
C LYS A 46 6.82 -7.71 -4.32
N PHE A 47 7.09 -6.41 -4.17
CA PHE A 47 6.13 -5.35 -4.48
C PHE A 47 5.70 -5.38 -5.96
N LEU A 48 6.63 -5.63 -6.88
CA LEU A 48 6.34 -5.75 -8.31
C LEU A 48 5.58 -7.04 -8.66
N GLN A 49 5.77 -8.11 -7.87
CA GLN A 49 4.99 -9.34 -7.97
C GLN A 49 3.58 -9.23 -7.37
N GLY A 50 3.33 -8.19 -6.56
CA GLY A 50 2.05 -7.97 -5.88
C GLY A 50 1.83 -8.85 -4.65
N ASP A 51 2.93 -9.33 -4.06
CA ASP A 51 2.97 -10.23 -2.90
C ASP A 51 2.66 -9.53 -1.56
#